data_AF-A0A9D4TAN3-F1
#
_entry.id   AF-A0A9D4TAN3-F1
#
_cell.length_a   1.000
_cell.length_b   1.000
_cell.length_c   1.000
_cell.angle_alpha   90.00
_cell.angle_beta   90.00
_cell.angle_gamma   90.00
#
_symmetry.space_group_name_H-M   'P 1'
#
loop_
_entity.id
_entity.type
_entity.pdbx_description
1 polymer ?
#
loop_
_entity_poly.entity_id
_entity_poly.type
_entity_poly.pdbx_seq_one_letter_code
_entity_poly.pdbx_strand_id
1 'polypeptide(L)' 'MAGYNQREFVQALIKSPEERTPQDLKLIYSYMHVLEAVSSLKEANIRALCKTVRYERHDANDILYCR' A
#
# COMPACT_ATOMS: atom_id res chain seq x y z
N MET A 1 8.21 -7.87 -16.01
CA MET A 1 7.82 -8.66 -14.83
C MET A 1 7.04 -7.78 -13.85
N ALA A 2 5.84 -7.30 -14.22
CA ALA A 2 5.04 -6.41 -13.36
C ALA A 2 3.52 -6.54 -13.69
N GLY A 3 3.08 -7.72 -14.12
CA GLY A 3 1.71 -7.94 -14.57
C GLY A 3 0.81 -8.69 -13.58
N TYR A 4 1.38 -9.26 -12.53
CA TYR A 4 0.63 -10.08 -11.59
C TYR A 4 0.58 -9.39 -10.23
N ASN A 5 -0.66 -9.10 -9.83
CA ASN A 5 -1.14 -9.08 -8.45
C ASN A 5 -1.57 -7.73 -7.86
N GLN A 6 -2.08 -6.81 -8.68
CA GLN A 6 -2.87 -5.66 -8.15
C GLN A 6 -4.01 -6.16 -7.24
N ARG A 7 -4.62 -7.31 -7.57
CA ARG A 7 -5.63 -7.94 -6.72
C ARG A 7 -5.08 -8.38 -5.37
N GLU A 8 -3.94 -9.08 -5.33
CA GLU A 8 -3.36 -9.51 -4.05
C GLU A 8 -2.83 -8.33 -3.24
N PHE A 9 -2.32 -7.29 -3.91
CA PHE A 9 -1.92 -6.05 -3.28
C PHE A 9 -3.11 -5.38 -2.60
N VAL A 10 -4.22 -5.22 -3.31
CA VAL A 10 -5.47 -4.68 -2.72
C VAL A 10 -5.97 -5.58 -1.58
N GLN A 11 -5.95 -6.90 -1.74
CA GLN A 11 -6.32 -7.84 -0.68
C GLN A 11 -5.42 -7.70 0.57
N ALA A 12 -4.11 -7.56 0.38
CA ALA A 12 -3.17 -7.32 1.48
C ALA A 12 -3.41 -5.97 2.16
N LEU A 13 -3.82 -4.95 1.41
CA LEU A 13 -4.14 -3.63 1.94
C LEU A 13 -5.51 -3.56 2.66
N ILE A 14 -6.48 -4.39 2.26
CA ILE A 14 -7.79 -4.52 2.92
C ILE A 14 -7.65 -5.16 4.30
N LYS A 15 -6.71 -6.10 4.47
CA LYS A 15 -6.40 -6.70 5.77
C LYS A 15 -5.98 -5.62 6.77
N SER A 16 -6.41 -5.79 8.03
CA SER A 16 -5.97 -4.96 9.14
C SER A 16 -4.45 -5.05 9.29
N PRO A 17 -3.75 -3.94 9.61
CA PRO A 17 -2.32 -3.93 9.89
C PRO A 17 -1.81 -5.06 10.79
N GLU A 18 -2.58 -5.42 11.81
CA GLU A 18 -2.25 -6.42 12.82
C GLU A 18 -2.35 -7.86 12.29
N GLU A 19 -3.14 -8.09 11.24
CA GLU A 19 -3.43 -9.41 10.66
C GLU A 19 -2.54 -9.70 9.43
N ARG A 20 -1.69 -8.76 9.02
CA ARG A 20 -0.83 -8.91 7.85
C ARG A 20 0.29 -9.90 8.10
N THR A 21 0.43 -10.85 7.19
CA THR A 21 1.54 -11.81 7.20
C THR A 21 2.84 -11.15 6.70
N PRO A 22 4.01 -11.72 7.00
CA PRO A 22 5.28 -11.25 6.42
C PRO A 22 5.30 -11.24 4.89
N GLN A 23 4.55 -12.15 4.26
CA GLN A 23 4.35 -12.21 2.82
C GLN A 23 3.53 -11.02 2.31
N ASP A 24 2.45 -10.66 3.00
CA ASP A 24 1.65 -9.46 2.68
C ASP A 24 2.52 -8.20 2.76
N LEU A 25 3.36 -8.08 3.79
CA LEU A 25 4.27 -6.94 3.95
C LEU A 25 5.32 -6.86 2.83
N LYS A 26 5.85 -8.01 2.39
CA LYS A 26 6.77 -8.07 1.23
C LYS A 26 6.09 -7.65 -0.06
N LEU A 27 4.85 -8.10 -0.26
CA LEU A 27 4.04 -7.73 -1.43
C LEU A 27 3.73 -6.23 -1.45
N ILE A 28 3.31 -5.67 -0.32
CA ILE A 28 3.06 -4.22 -0.21
C ILE A 28 4.35 -3.44 -0.46
N TYR A 29 5.47 -3.86 0.14
CA TYR A 29 6.77 -3.23 -0.04
C TYR A 29 7.23 -3.20 -1.50
N SER A 30 7.11 -4.31 -2.23
CA SER A 30 7.51 -4.37 -3.64
C SER A 30 6.69 -3.41 -4.50
N TYR A 31 5.38 -3.29 -4.22
CA TYR A 31 4.51 -2.31 -4.90
C TYR A 31 4.84 -0.86 -4.51
N MET A 32 5.06 -0.58 -3.23
CA MET A 32 5.40 0.78 -2.76
C MET A 32 6.71 1.27 -3.37
N HIS A 33 7.69 0.39 -3.58
CA HIS A 33 8.98 0.80 -4.14
C HIS A 33 8.88 1.29 -5.60
N VAL A 34 7.86 0.84 -6.34
CA VAL A 34 7.60 1.25 -7.73
C VAL A 34 6.84 2.58 -7.79
N LEU A 35 6.18 3.00 -6.71
CA LEU A 35 5.43 4.27 -6.67
C LEU A 35 6.39 5.46 -6.56
N GLU A 36 6.39 6.32 -7.58
CA GLU A 36 7.28 7.48 -7.65
C GLU A 36 7.16 8.43 -6.43
N ALA A 37 5.95 8.60 -5.90
CA ALA A 37 5.70 9.45 -4.74
C ALA A 37 6.40 8.99 -3.45
N VAL A 38 6.70 7.70 -3.32
CA VAL A 38 7.29 7.11 -2.11
C VAL A 38 8.64 6.42 -2.37
N SER A 39 9.07 6.32 -3.63
CA SER A 39 10.33 5.69 -4.02
C SER A 39 11.57 6.45 -3.53
N SER A 40 11.45 7.76 -3.27
CA SER A 40 12.51 8.61 -2.73
C SER A 40 12.74 8.43 -1.22
N LEU A 41 11.85 7.72 -0.53
CA LEU A 41 11.96 7.48 0.91
C LEU A 41 12.99 6.40 1.21
N LYS A 42 13.67 6.53 2.37
CA LYS A 42 14.57 5.49 2.88
C LYS A 42 13.80 4.19 3.13
N GLU A 43 14.46 3.06 2.91
CA GLU A 43 13.89 1.72 3.11
C GLU A 43 13.20 1.56 4.48
N ALA A 44 13.81 2.07 5.55
CA ALA A 44 13.22 2.02 6.90
C ALA A 44 11.86 2.72 6.99
N ASN A 45 11.68 3.85 6.27
CA ASN A 45 10.44 4.61 6.25
C ASN A 45 9.39 3.91 5.39
N ILE A 46 9.78 3.32 4.26
CA ILE A 46 8.87 2.52 3.43
C ILE A 46 8.38 1.31 4.22
N ARG A 47 9.27 0.63 4.96
CA ARG A 47 8.90 -0.50 5.83
C ARG A 47 7.94 -0.09 6.95
N ALA A 48 8.13 1.11 7.53
CA ALA A 48 7.18 1.64 8.50
C ALA A 48 5.81 1.91 7.85
N LEU A 49 5.80 2.50 6.65
CA LEU A 49 4.58 2.78 5.89
C LEU A 49 3.81 1.52 5.51
N CYS A 50 4.51 0.44 5.13
CA CYS A 50 3.90 -0.85 4.80
C CYS A 50 3.06 -1.43 5.97
N LYS A 51 3.40 -1.06 7.22
CA LYS A 51 2.65 -1.46 8.42
C LYS A 51 1.40 -0.63 8.64
N THR A 52 1.34 0.61 8.17
CA THR A 52 0.23 1.54 8.49
C THR A 52 -0.70 1.83 7.32
N VAL A 53 -0.25 1.57 6.09
CA VAL A 53 -1.01 1.84 4.86
C VAL A 53 -2.34 1.09 4.83
N ARG A 54 -3.38 1.75 4.30
CA ARG A 54 -4.74 1.21 4.17
C ARG A 54 -5.26 1.43 2.76
N TYR A 55 -6.10 0.52 2.30
CA TYR A 55 -6.85 0.71 1.06
C TYR A 55 -8.13 1.50 1.35
N GLU A 56 -8.33 2.59 0.62
CA GLU A 56 -9.58 3.33 0.61
C GLU A 56 -10.11 3.37 -0.82
N ARG A 57 -11.41 3.10 -0.97
CA ARG A 57 -12.12 3.24 -2.23
C ARG A 57 -12.98 4.48 -2.15
N HIS A 58 -12.81 5.36 -3.13
CA HIS A 58 -13.56 6.60 -3.29
C HIS A 58 -14.26 6.56 -4.64
N ASP A 59 -15.51 7.02 -4.68
CA ASP A 59 -16.28 7.13 -5.92
C ASP A 59 -16.00 8.49 -6.60
N ALA A 60 -16.48 8.66 -7.83
CA ALA A 60 -16.23 9.89 -8.57
C ALA A 60 -16.92 11.10 -7.89
N ASN A 61 -16.19 12.22 -7.81
CA ASN A 61 -16.59 13.46 -7.13
C ASN A 61 -16.61 13.43 -5.59
N ASP A 62 -16.06 12.39 -4.96
CA ASP A 62 -15.86 12.39 -3.51
C ASP A 62 -14.86 13.48 -3.11
N ILE A 63 -15.27 14.38 -2.21
CA ILE A 63 -14.39 15.38 -1.63
C ILE A 63 -13.68 14.74 -0.44
N LEU A 64 -12.40 14.39 -0.63
CA LEU A 64 -11.60 13.70 0.40
C LEU A 64 -11.27 14.60 1.59
N TYR A 65 -11.04 15.88 1.33
CA TYR A 65 -10.66 16.86 2.34
C TYR A 65 -11.32 18.21 2.03
N CYS A 66 -12.08 18.74 2.98
CA CYS A 66 -12.60 20.11 2.99
C CYS A 66 -11.90 20.88 4.11
N ARG A 67 -11.47 22.11 3.84
CA ARG A 67 -10.81 22.98 4.83
C ARG A 67 -11.82 23.85 5.57
#